data_AF-A0AAD1FL45-F1
#
_entry.id   AF-A0AAD1FL45-F1
#
_cell.length_a   1.000
_cell.length_b   1.000
_cell.length_c   1.000
_cell.angle_alpha   90.00
_cell.angle_beta   90.00
_cell.angle_gamma   90.00
#
_symmetry.space_group_name_H-M   'P 1'
#
loop_
_entity.id
_entity.type
_entity.pdbx_description
1 polymer ?
#
loop_
_entity_poly.entity_id
_entity_poly.type
_entity_poly.pdbx_seq_one_letter_code
_entity_poly.pdbx_strand_id
1 'polypeptide(L)' 'MPNRTTKVYTVKSGDALSKISQNYDTPVQDLVKYNNIRDPNHIAVGWGILFSGDLHDFS' A
#
# COMPACT_ATOMS: atom_id res chain seq x y z
N MET A 1 7.20 -22.06 -3.30
CA MET A 1 6.41 -21.30 -2.31
C MET A 1 6.57 -19.84 -2.69
N PRO A 2 5.51 -19.09 -3.03
CA PRO A 2 5.66 -17.67 -3.38
C PRO A 2 6.20 -16.92 -2.16
N ASN A 3 7.35 -16.27 -2.31
CA ASN A 3 7.95 -15.47 -1.26
C ASN A 3 7.20 -14.13 -1.18
N ARG A 4 6.18 -14.06 -0.32
CA ARG A 4 5.38 -12.85 -0.12
C ARG A 4 6.24 -11.75 0.48
N THR A 5 6.70 -10.85 -0.37
CA THR A 5 7.56 -9.75 0.07
C THR A 5 6.65 -8.60 0.45
N THR A 6 6.47 -8.41 1.75
CA THR A 6 5.70 -7.27 2.25
C THR A 6 6.54 -6.01 2.10
N LYS A 7 6.17 -5.11 1.19
CA LYS A 7 6.79 -3.78 1.10
C LYS A 7 6.07 -2.84 2.06
N VAL A 8 6.82 -1.92 2.67
CA VAL A 8 6.24 -0.90 3.56
C VAL A 8 6.59 0.47 2.99
N TYR A 9 5.56 1.29 2.73
CA TYR A 9 5.72 2.69 2.36
C TYR A 9 5.35 3.58 3.54
N THR A 10 6.22 4.52 3.88
CA THR A 10 5.90 5.53 4.89
C THR A 10 5.29 6.75 4.21
N VAL A 11 4.05 7.06 4.57
CA VAL A 11 3.31 8.22 4.05
C VAL A 11 4.08 9.51 4.35
N LYS A 12 4.26 10.36 3.34
CA LYS A 12 4.89 11.68 3.47
C LYS A 12 3.83 12.78 3.39
N SER A 13 4.22 13.99 3.82
CA SER A 13 3.34 15.15 3.75
C SER A 13 2.93 15.45 2.31
N GLY A 14 1.62 15.48 2.05
CA GLY A 14 1.04 15.68 0.71
C GLY A 14 0.74 14.41 -0.06
N ASP A 15 1.05 13.23 0.49
CA ASP A 15 0.63 11.96 -0.08
C ASP A 15 -0.85 11.68 0.20
N ALA A 16 -1.47 10.97 -0.73
CA ALA A 16 -2.82 10.45 -0.60
C ALA A 16 -2.80 8.96 -0.92
N LEU A 17 -3.68 8.18 -0.28
CA LEU A 17 -3.71 6.74 -0.48
C LEU A 17 -3.96 6.37 -1.96
N SER A 18 -4.75 7.18 -2.67
CA SER A 18 -5.00 7.06 -4.11
C SER A 18 -3.75 7.26 -4.98
N LYS A 19 -2.87 8.21 -4.63
CA LYS A 19 -1.59 8.40 -5.34
C LYS A 19 -0.65 7.23 -5.08
N ILE A 20 -0.57 6.80 -3.82
CA ILE A 20 0.26 5.67 -3.42
C ILE A 20 -0.24 4.40 -4.13
N SER A 21 -1.54 4.15 -4.14
CA SER A 21 -2.14 2.99 -4.81
C SER A 21 -1.80 2.95 -6.30
N GLN A 22 -1.89 4.08 -7.00
CA GLN A 22 -1.48 4.20 -8.41
C GLN A 22 0.02 3.96 -8.60
N ASN A 23 0.85 4.49 -7.72
CA ASN A 23 2.30 4.36 -7.82
C ASN A 23 2.80 2.92 -7.59
N TYR A 24 2.02 2.11 -6.87
CA TYR A 24 2.31 0.70 -6.57
C TYR A 24 1.44 -0.28 -7.36
N ASP A 25 0.67 0.21 -8.35
CA ASP A 25 -0.28 -0.59 -9.15
C ASP A 25 -1.15 -1.52 -8.27
N THR A 26 -1.56 -1.01 -7.12
CA THR A 26 -2.34 -1.74 -6.13
C THR A 26 -3.68 -1.05 -5.95
N PRO A 27 -4.82 -1.76 -5.97
CA PRO A 27 -6.11 -1.15 -5.73
C PRO A 27 -6.19 -0.54 -4.32
N VAL A 28 -6.76 0.65 -4.20
CA VAL A 28 -7.01 1.30 -2.88
C VAL A 28 -7.79 0.37 -1.95
N GLN A 29 -8.75 -0.37 -2.48
CA GLN A 29 -9.56 -1.32 -1.70
C GLN A 29 -8.72 -2.44 -1.08
N ASP A 30 -7.70 -2.92 -1.78
CA ASP A 30 -6.81 -3.96 -1.25
C ASP A 30 -5.87 -3.38 -0.21
N LEU A 31 -5.36 -2.15 -0.41
CA LEU A 31 -4.60 -1.44 0.61
C LEU A 31 -5.43 -1.23 1.88
N VAL A 32 -6.69 -0.80 1.73
CA VAL A 32 -7.62 -0.59 2.82
C VAL A 32 -7.87 -1.87 3.59
N LYS A 33 -8.14 -2.98 2.90
CA LYS A 33 -8.35 -4.29 3.54
C LYS A 33 -7.09 -4.80 4.24
N TYR A 34 -5.95 -4.69 3.58
CA TYR A 34 -4.68 -5.23 4.07
C TYR A 34 -4.13 -4.43 5.26
N ASN A 35 -4.34 -3.12 5.28
CA ASN A 35 -3.87 -2.22 6.34
C ASN A 35 -4.98 -1.85 7.34
N ASN A 36 -6.18 -2.39 7.16
CA ASN A 36 -7.36 -2.10 7.97
C ASN A 36 -7.66 -0.59 8.09
N ILE A 37 -7.47 0.15 7.00
CA ILE A 37 -7.62 1.61 6.94
C ILE A 37 -9.11 1.94 6.90
N ARG A 38 -9.60 2.68 7.90
CA ARG A 38 -11.02 3.04 7.98
C ARG A 38 -11.43 4.10 6.96
N ASP A 39 -10.55 5.07 6.71
CA ASP A 39 -10.80 6.13 5.74
C ASP A 39 -9.58 6.26 4.80
N PRO A 40 -9.71 5.86 3.53
CA PRO A 40 -8.63 5.97 2.56
C PRO A 40 -8.23 7.42 2.23
N ASN A 41 -9.10 8.40 2.53
CA ASN A 41 -8.79 9.82 2.33
C ASN A 41 -8.10 10.45 3.56
N HIS A 42 -8.08 9.73 4.69
CA HIS A 42 -7.55 10.21 5.95
C HIS A 42 -6.38 9.34 6.40
N ILE A 43 -5.24 9.54 5.73
CA ILE A 43 -3.96 8.94 6.10
C ILE A 43 -3.04 9.99 6.73
N ALA A 44 -2.35 9.61 7.80
CA ALA A 44 -1.41 10.48 8.50
C ALA A 44 0.01 10.34 7.95
N VAL A 45 0.76 11.44 7.98
CA VAL A 45 2.20 11.43 7.69
C VAL A 45 2.93 10.57 8.71
N GLY A 46 3.87 9.75 8.26
CA GLY A 46 4.59 8.79 9.09
C GLY A 46 3.88 7.44 9.24
N TRP A 47 2.67 7.28 8.68
CA TRP A 47 1.98 5.99 8.73
C TRP A 47 2.61 4.99 7.75
N GLY A 48 2.84 3.76 8.21
CA GLY A 48 3.36 2.69 7.38
C GLY A 48 2.22 1.97 6.66
N ILE A 49 2.16 2.12 5.34
CA ILE A 49 1.26 1.35 4.48
C ILE A 49 2.01 0.10 4.02
N LEU A 50 1.45 -1.05 4.34
CA LEU A 50 1.91 -2.35 3.91
C LEU A 50 1.35 -2.64 2.51
N PHE A 51 2.16 -3.24 1.65
CA PHE A 51 1.80 -3.72 0.33
C PHE A 51 2.11 -5.20 0.28
N SER A 52 1.09 -6.02 0.04
CA SER A 52 1.30 -7.40 -0.34
C SER A 52 1.65 -7.42 -1.82
N GLY A 53 2.92 -7.20 -2.13
CA GLY A 53 3.44 -7.60 -3.44
C GLY A 53 3.53 -9.13 -3.43
N ASP A 54 2.58 -9.81 -4.08
CA ASP A 54 2.97 -11.06 -4.70
C ASP A 54 4.09 -10.66 -5.68
N LEU A 55 5.33 -11.06 -5.36
CA LEU A 55 6.35 -11.17 -6.38
C LEU A 55 5.84 -12.26 -7.33
N HIS A 56 4.92 -11.89 -8.21
CA HIS A 56 4.69 -12.64 -9.42
C HIS A 56 6.01 -12.46 -10.16
N ASP A 57 6.83 -13.50 -10.07
CA ASP A 57 8.10 -13.62 -10.78
C ASP A 57 7.88 -13.08 -12.20
N PHE A 58 8.44 -11.91 -12.49
CA PHE A 58 8.73 -11.56 -13.87
C PHE A 58 10.04 -12.25 -14.23
N SER A 59 10.09 -13.58 -14.16
CA SER A 59 11.06 -14.50 -14.80
C SER A 59 10.75 -15.95 -14.48
#